data_AF-A0A7C7J3K7-F1
#
_entry.id   AF-A0A7C7J3K7-F1
#
_cell.length_a   1.000
_cell.length_b   1.000
_cell.length_c   1.000
_cell.angle_alpha   90.00
_cell.angle_beta   90.00
_cell.angle_gamma   90.00
#
_symmetry.space_group_name_H-M   'P 1'
#
loop_
_entity.id
_entity.type
_entity.pdbx_description
1 polymer ?
#
loop_
_entity_poly.entity_id
_entity_poly.type
_entity_poly.pdbx_seq_one_letter_code
_entity_poly.pdbx_strand_id
1 'polypeptide(L)'
;MNKTAPEPTDEICDKCNAPMVLRTGRYGKFVACSTYPKCDHVINLDKDGNKLPPKEPPVKTDKECPKCKPGMLLIRKNRKGEEFYGCDKFPKCKYTSPMELNLNCPEENCEG
;
A
#
# COMPACT_ATOMS: atom_id res chain seq x y z
N MET A 1 -28.75 -7.78 -3.24
CA MET A 1 -27.41 -7.61 -3.83
C MET A 1 -27.35 -6.24 -4.52
N ASN A 2 -26.71 -5.21 -3.93
CA ASN A 2 -26.59 -3.91 -4.58
C ASN A 2 -25.34 -3.89 -5.47
N LYS A 3 -25.49 -4.30 -6.73
CA LYS A 3 -24.49 -4.05 -7.77
C LYS A 3 -24.61 -2.57 -8.15
N THR A 4 -23.85 -1.70 -7.50
CA THR A 4 -23.70 -0.31 -7.96
C THR A 4 -23.22 -0.36 -9.41
N ALA A 5 -23.99 0.26 -10.32
CA ALA A 5 -23.65 0.31 -11.73
C ALA A 5 -22.29 1.02 -11.90
N PRO A 6 -21.43 0.54 -12.81
CA PRO A 6 -20.20 1.24 -13.12
C PRO A 6 -20.54 2.59 -13.76
N GLU A 7 -20.16 3.69 -13.12
CA GLU A 7 -20.35 5.03 -13.66
C GLU A 7 -19.19 5.32 -14.63
N PRO A 8 -19.45 5.70 -15.90
CA PRO A 8 -18.38 6.07 -16.81
C PRO A 8 -17.70 7.34 -16.29
N THR A 9 -16.36 7.39 -16.37
CA THR A 9 -15.59 8.59 -16.04
C THR A 9 -15.01 9.20 -17.31
N ASP A 10 -14.73 10.50 -17.28
CA ASP A 10 -13.98 11.21 -18.33
C ASP A 10 -12.48 10.87 -18.32
N GLU A 11 -12.06 9.86 -17.54
CA GLU A 11 -10.66 9.47 -17.43
C GLU A 11 -10.30 8.40 -18.45
N ILE A 12 -9.23 8.64 -19.18
CA ILE A 12 -8.64 7.69 -20.12
C ILE A 12 -7.45 7.04 -19.42
N CYS A 13 -7.34 5.72 -19.52
CA CYS A 13 -6.21 5.02 -18.91
C CYS A 13 -4.94 5.15 -19.76
N ASP A 14 -3.84 5.58 -19.14
CA ASP A 14 -2.54 5.79 -19.80
C ASP A 14 -1.91 4.50 -20.37
N LYS A 15 -2.33 3.32 -19.90
CA LYS A 15 -1.82 2.02 -20.39
C LYS A 15 -2.57 1.51 -21.61
N CYS A 16 -3.91 1.62 -21.62
CA CYS A 16 -4.80 1.02 -22.60
C CYS A 16 -5.42 2.05 -23.57
N ASN A 17 -5.34 3.36 -23.28
CA ASN A 17 -6.10 4.44 -23.94
C ASN A 17 -7.62 4.21 -23.98
N ALA A 18 -8.13 3.29 -23.15
CA ALA A 18 -9.54 2.97 -23.07
C ALA A 18 -10.21 3.82 -21.98
N PRO A 19 -11.52 4.08 -22.08
CA PRO A 19 -12.26 4.79 -21.05
C PRO A 19 -12.20 4.01 -19.73
N MET A 20 -12.08 4.72 -18.63
CA MET A 20 -12.16 4.13 -17.30
C MET A 20 -13.58 4.22 -16.74
N VAL A 21 -13.88 3.36 -15.78
CA VAL A 21 -15.19 3.31 -15.12
C VAL A 21 -15.02 3.32 -13.61
N LEU A 22 -15.82 4.13 -12.94
CA LEU A 22 -15.93 4.20 -11.50
C LEU A 22 -16.74 3.02 -10.98
N ARG A 23 -16.16 2.29 -10.04
CA ARG A 23 -16.78 1.15 -9.35
C ARG A 23 -16.66 1.36 -7.85
N THR A 24 -17.61 0.79 -7.11
CA THR A 24 -17.60 0.83 -5.65
C THR A 24 -17.34 -0.58 -5.11
N GLY A 25 -16.31 -0.72 -4.26
CA GLY A 25 -15.94 -1.99 -3.63
C GLY A 25 -15.92 -1.89 -2.11
N ARG A 26 -15.46 -2.97 -1.44
CA ARG A 26 -15.40 -3.05 0.03
C ARG A 26 -14.52 -2.00 0.69
N TYR A 27 -13.54 -1.46 -0.04
CA TYR A 27 -12.56 -0.51 0.48
C TYR A 27 -12.85 0.95 0.08
N GLY A 28 -13.90 1.19 -0.72
CA GLY A 28 -14.22 2.52 -1.25
C GLY A 28 -14.50 2.51 -2.75
N LYS A 29 -14.59 3.71 -3.32
CA LYS A 29 -14.73 3.93 -4.77
C LYS A 29 -13.35 3.78 -5.44
N PHE A 30 -13.33 3.22 -6.64
CA PHE A 30 -12.12 3.05 -7.43
C PHE A 30 -12.45 3.09 -8.92
N VAL A 31 -11.54 3.60 -9.73
CA VAL A 31 -11.66 3.72 -11.18
C VAL A 31 -10.85 2.60 -11.83
N ALA A 32 -11.45 1.81 -12.72
CA ALA A 32 -10.80 0.68 -13.39
C ALA A 32 -10.89 0.81 -14.92
N CYS A 33 -9.86 0.35 -15.67
CA CYS A 33 -9.92 0.34 -17.15
C CYS A 33 -11.12 -0.54 -17.60
N SER A 34 -11.94 -0.02 -18.51
CA SER A 34 -13.15 -0.71 -19.02
C SER A 34 -12.83 -2.04 -19.71
N THR A 35 -11.60 -2.21 -20.21
CA THR A 35 -11.16 -3.40 -20.95
C THR A 35 -10.66 -4.54 -20.06
N TYR A 36 -10.86 -4.49 -18.74
CA TYR A 36 -10.55 -5.62 -17.85
C TYR A 36 -11.21 -6.92 -18.38
N PRO A 37 -10.49 -8.06 -18.51
CA PRO A 37 -9.18 -8.38 -17.92
C PRO A 37 -7.95 -8.02 -18.78
N LYS A 38 -8.11 -7.39 -19.95
CA LYS A 38 -6.97 -7.05 -20.83
C LYS A 38 -6.06 -5.97 -20.26
N CYS A 39 -6.58 -5.12 -19.39
CA CYS A 39 -5.82 -4.10 -18.66
C CYS A 39 -6.22 -4.14 -17.19
N ASP A 40 -5.25 -4.33 -16.29
CA ASP A 40 -5.48 -4.39 -14.83
C ASP A 40 -5.34 -3.02 -14.14
N HIS A 41 -5.28 -1.93 -14.92
CA HIS A 41 -5.10 -0.60 -14.34
C HIS A 41 -6.28 -0.21 -13.45
N VAL A 42 -5.97 0.09 -12.19
CA VAL A 42 -6.92 0.57 -11.19
C VAL A 42 -6.35 1.77 -10.47
N ILE A 43 -7.18 2.80 -10.28
CA ILE A 43 -6.91 4.00 -9.49
C ILE A 43 -7.89 3.99 -8.32
N ASN A 44 -7.39 4.00 -7.09
CA ASN A 44 -8.25 4.08 -5.91
C ASN A 44 -8.65 5.54 -5.68
N LEU A 45 -9.88 5.78 -5.24
CA LEU A 45 -10.34 7.12 -4.85
C LEU A 45 -10.57 7.19 -3.34
N ASP A 46 -10.33 8.38 -2.76
CA ASP A 46 -10.69 8.67 -1.37
C ASP A 46 -12.22 8.85 -1.23
N LYS A 47 -12.70 9.04 0.00
CA LYS A 47 -14.12 9.27 0.30
C LYS A 47 -14.65 10.52 -0.41
N ASP A 48 -13.78 11.50 -0.62
CA ASP A 48 -14.06 12.77 -1.29
C ASP A 48 -14.00 12.67 -2.84
N GLY A 49 -13.67 11.50 -3.39
CA GLY A 49 -13.55 11.29 -4.84
C GLY A 49 -12.19 11.68 -5.43
N ASN A 50 -11.21 12.07 -4.60
CA ASN A 50 -9.86 12.40 -5.04
C ASN A 50 -9.03 11.15 -5.35
N LYS A 51 -8.17 11.19 -6.36
CA LYS A 51 -7.26 10.10 -6.72
C LYS A 51 -6.29 9.85 -5.58
N LEU A 52 -6.33 8.64 -5.01
CA LEU A 52 -5.33 8.23 -4.03
C LEU A 52 -4.04 7.87 -4.76
N PRO A 53 -2.88 8.31 -4.23
CA PRO A 53 -1.61 7.86 -4.76
C PRO A 53 -1.53 6.34 -4.67
N PRO A 54 -0.86 5.68 -5.63
CA PRO A 54 -0.64 4.24 -5.56
C PRO A 54 0.05 3.93 -4.23
N LYS A 55 -0.47 2.95 -3.50
CA LYS A 55 0.14 2.50 -2.25
C LYS A 55 1.54 2.00 -2.59
N GLU A 56 2.56 2.71 -2.13
CA GLU A 56 3.95 2.34 -2.38
C GLU A 56 4.18 0.90 -1.90
N PRO A 57 4.77 0.05 -2.75
CA PRO A 57 5.12 -1.29 -2.33
C PRO A 57 6.08 -1.23 -1.14
N PRO A 58 5.97 -2.14 -0.16
CA PRO A 58 6.90 -2.17 0.96
C PRO A 58 8.33 -2.37 0.44
N VAL A 59 9.27 -1.54 0.89
CA VAL A 59 10.66 -1.55 0.42
C VAL A 59 11.30 -2.88 0.87
N LYS A 60 11.84 -3.64 -0.09
CA LYS A 60 12.60 -4.86 0.21
C LYS A 60 13.96 -4.45 0.76
N THR A 61 14.41 -5.10 1.83
CA THR A 61 15.73 -4.85 2.41
C THR A 61 16.62 -6.05 2.21
N ASP A 62 17.93 -5.81 2.26
CA ASP A 62 18.96 -6.85 2.21
C ASP A 62 19.08 -7.65 3.51
N LYS A 63 18.24 -7.33 4.52
CA LYS A 63 18.24 -8.04 5.80
C LYS A 63 17.42 -9.32 5.71
N GLU A 64 18.07 -10.43 5.99
CA GLU A 64 17.40 -11.73 6.13
C GLU A 64 16.63 -11.82 7.45
N CYS A 65 15.50 -12.51 7.45
CA CYS A 65 14.72 -12.76 8.64
C CYS A 65 15.43 -13.81 9.53
N PRO A 66 15.84 -13.46 10.76
CA PRO A 66 16.55 -14.40 11.64
C PRO A 66 15.67 -15.57 12.10
N LYS A 67 14.34 -15.44 12.01
CA LYS A 67 13.39 -16.45 12.49
C LYS A 67 13.06 -17.55 11.48
N CYS A 68 13.12 -17.26 10.18
CA CYS A 68 12.57 -18.16 9.16
C CYS A 68 13.40 -18.30 7.87
N LYS A 69 14.67 -17.82 7.87
CA LYS A 69 15.66 -17.94 6.77
C LYS A 69 15.24 -19.04 5.77
N PRO A 70 14.78 -18.74 4.54
CA PRO A 70 15.12 -17.60 3.67
C PRO A 70 14.10 -16.44 3.57
N GLY A 71 13.34 -16.10 4.61
CA GLY A 71 12.44 -14.93 4.53
C GLY A 71 13.22 -13.61 4.50
N MET A 72 12.80 -12.62 3.71
CA MET A 72 13.42 -11.28 3.71
C MET A 72 12.66 -10.31 4.62
N LEU A 73 13.34 -9.32 5.17
CA LEU A 73 12.70 -8.23 5.90
C LEU A 73 12.27 -7.13 4.91
N LEU A 74 11.04 -6.65 5.06
CA LEU A 74 10.44 -5.57 4.29
C LEU A 74 10.19 -4.38 5.21
N ILE A 75 10.45 -3.16 4.74
CA ILE A 75 10.07 -1.94 5.44
C ILE A 75 8.58 -1.68 5.22
N ARG A 76 7.85 -1.54 6.33
CA ARG A 76 6.43 -1.18 6.36
C ARG A 76 6.23 0.01 7.28
N LYS A 77 5.27 0.87 6.97
CA LYS A 77 4.84 1.99 7.82
C LYS A 77 3.64 1.58 8.68
N ASN A 78 3.68 1.91 9.97
CA ASN A 78 2.53 1.72 10.87
C ASN A 78 1.52 2.88 10.72
N ARG A 79 0.43 2.86 11.48
CA ARG A 79 -0.59 3.95 11.48
C ARG A 79 -0.03 5.31 11.89
N LYS A 80 1.02 5.34 12.72
CA LYS A 80 1.73 6.55 13.16
C LYS A 80 2.77 7.04 12.15
N GLY A 81 3.02 6.29 11.08
CA GLY A 81 4.05 6.60 10.08
C GLY A 81 5.45 6.08 10.43
N GLU A 82 5.62 5.41 11.58
CA GLU A 82 6.90 4.80 11.95
C GLU A 82 7.14 3.58 11.08
N GLU A 83 8.35 3.50 10.55
CA GLU A 83 8.77 2.42 9.70
C GLU A 83 9.28 1.25 10.56
N PHE A 84 9.02 0.01 10.14
CA PHE A 84 9.48 -1.19 10.83
C PHE A 84 9.79 -2.31 9.83
N TYR A 85 10.70 -3.19 10.22
CA TYR A 85 11.00 -4.41 9.47
C TYR A 85 9.94 -5.47 9.74
N GLY A 86 9.29 -5.99 8.71
CA GLY A 86 8.38 -7.13 8.77
C GLY A 86 8.77 -8.21 7.77
N CYS A 87 8.70 -9.48 8.17
CA CYS A 87 9.05 -10.57 7.26
C CYS A 87 8.10 -10.68 6.05
N ASP A 88 8.65 -10.95 4.86
CA ASP A 88 7.88 -11.15 3.63
C ASP A 88 6.97 -12.39 3.70
N LYS A 89 7.40 -13.46 4.40
CA LYS A 89 6.66 -14.72 4.54
C LYS A 89 5.42 -14.66 5.45
N PHE A 90 4.90 -13.48 5.78
CA PHE A 90 3.63 -13.36 6.50
C PHE A 90 2.50 -14.02 5.67
N PRO A 91 1.63 -14.88 6.24
CA PRO A 91 1.37 -15.12 7.66
C PRO A 91 2.20 -16.24 8.33
N LYS A 92 3.05 -16.97 7.57
CA LYS A 92 3.87 -18.08 8.08
C LYS A 92 4.95 -17.60 9.05
N CYS A 93 5.55 -16.43 8.78
CA CYS A 93 6.47 -15.77 9.70
C CYS A 93 5.93 -14.40 10.12
N LYS A 94 5.64 -14.23 11.41
CA LYS A 94 5.19 -12.97 12.02
C LYS A 94 6.33 -12.18 12.68
N TYR A 95 7.57 -12.39 12.23
CA TYR A 95 8.71 -11.66 12.77
C TYR A 95 8.62 -10.19 12.35
N THR A 96 8.73 -9.30 13.33
CA THR A 96 8.79 -7.84 13.15
C THR A 96 9.90 -7.29 14.03
N SER A 97 10.64 -6.30 13.54
CA SER A 97 11.69 -5.61 14.27
C SER A 97 11.55 -4.12 14.03
N PRO A 98 11.65 -3.27 15.08
CA PRO A 98 11.70 -1.83 14.88
C PRO A 98 12.92 -1.50 14.03
N MET A 99 12.79 -0.56 13.10
CA MET A 99 14.00 0.06 12.58
C MET A 99 14.40 1.11 13.59
N GLU A 100 15.61 0.99 14.09
CA GLU A 100 16.13 2.00 14.99
C GLU A 100 16.29 3.27 14.15
N LEU A 101 15.36 4.21 14.35
CA LEU A 101 15.64 5.59 14.03
C LEU A 101 16.93 5.90 14.76
N ASN A 102 17.99 6.20 14.02
CA ASN A 102 19.23 6.71 14.57
C ASN A 102 19.00 8.14 15.09
N LEU A 103 18.05 8.29 16.02
CA LEU A 103 17.92 9.40 16.92
C LEU A 103 19.09 9.24 17.90
N ASN A 104 20.26 9.73 17.48
CA ASN A 104 21.13 10.34 18.48
C ASN A 104 20.26 11.43 19.12
N CYS A 105 19.79 11.17 20.34
CA CYS A 105 19.21 12.18 21.20
C CYS A 105 20.43 12.89 21.82
N PRO A 106 20.80 14.11 21.38
CA PRO A 106 21.99 14.76 21.88
C PRO A 106 21.77 15.44 23.25
N GLU A 107 20.68 15.17 23.96
CA GLU A 107 20.47 15.78 25.27
C GLU A 107 20.16 14.74 26.35
N GLU A 108 21.16 14.56 27.20
CA GLU A 108 21.26 13.63 28.32
C GLU A 108 20.58 14.13 29.61
N ASN A 109 19.62 15.07 29.54
CA ASN A 109 18.79 15.47 30.68
C ASN A 109 17.42 16.04 30.24
N CYS A 110 16.44 15.17 29.97
CA CYS A 110 15.05 15.59 29.92
C CYS A 110 14.27 14.88 31.03
N GLU A 111 14.22 15.51 32.21
CA GLU A 111 13.27 15.18 33.28
C GLU A 111 11.89 15.71 32.88
N GLY A 112 10.88 14.85 33.01
CA GLY A 112 9.47 15.21 33.00
C GLY A 112 8.79 14.55 34.17
#